data_AF-A0A497MMU3-F1
#
_entry.id   AF-A0A497MMU3-F1
#
_cell.length_a   1.000
_cell.length_b   1.000
_cell.length_c   1.000
_cell.angle_alpha   90.00
_cell.angle_beta   90.00
_cell.angle_gamma   90.00
#
_symmetry.space_group_name_H-M   'P 1'
#
loop_
_entity.id
_entity.type
_entity.pdbx_description
1 polymer ?
#
loop_
_entity_poly.entity_id
_entity_poly.type
_entity_poly.pdbx_seq_one_letter_code
_entity_poly.pdbx_strand_id
1 'polypeptide(L)'
;MEFESEGSIDEIKELIAKLAAEGYRTEKISGERESLREFIPDQETLVRFILSKPNFEHNLFEVAEHFFGRRITSSGLDARRYNALYRRLERARKKIERDYGGHFEAVWARGRGGELYKVFRFIRGRPPQNLETPLVNGDGIL
;
A
#
# COMPACT_ATOMS: atom_id res chain seq x y z
N MET A 1 9.75 20.03 -20.65
CA MET A 1 11.02 19.67 -20.00
C MET A 1 11.35 18.28 -20.48
N GLU A 2 12.12 18.20 -21.55
CA GLU A 2 12.64 16.93 -22.08
C GLU A 2 13.84 16.54 -21.21
N PHE A 3 13.83 15.34 -20.66
CA PHE A 3 14.99 14.81 -19.96
C PHE A 3 16.01 14.38 -21.01
N GLU A 4 16.97 15.25 -21.32
CA GLU A 4 18.19 14.84 -21.99
C GLU A 4 19.03 14.05 -20.99
N SER A 5 19.05 12.72 -21.15
CA SER A 5 20.02 11.90 -20.43
C SER A 5 21.36 11.99 -21.16
N GLU A 6 22.31 12.73 -20.60
CA GLU A 6 23.71 12.80 -21.05
C GLU A 6 24.44 11.47 -20.77
N GLY A 7 24.13 10.44 -21.57
CA GLY A 7 24.85 9.18 -21.52
C GLY A 7 24.50 8.28 -22.69
N SER A 8 25.48 7.96 -23.52
CA SER A 8 25.32 6.95 -24.57
C SER A 8 25.17 5.56 -23.95
N ILE A 9 24.42 4.69 -24.60
CA ILE A 9 24.31 3.26 -24.24
C ILE A 9 25.71 2.63 -24.13
N ASP A 10 26.67 3.09 -24.93
CA ASP A 10 28.02 2.55 -24.93
C ASP A 10 28.84 2.99 -23.72
N GLU A 11 28.63 4.21 -23.22
CA GLU A 11 29.27 4.69 -21.97
C GLU A 11 28.75 3.90 -20.76
N ILE A 12 27.47 3.57 -20.75
CA ILE A 12 26.86 2.73 -19.70
C ILE A 12 27.48 1.32 -19.73
N LYS A 13 27.66 0.73 -20.91
CA LYS A 13 28.30 -0.59 -21.04
C LYS A 13 29.74 -0.57 -20.55
N GLU A 14 30.48 0.49 -20.87
CA GLU A 14 31.88 0.64 -20.45
C GLU A 14 32.00 0.78 -18.93
N LEU A 15 31.09 1.54 -18.31
CA LEU A 15 31.02 1.66 -16.86
C LEU A 15 30.72 0.32 -16.18
N ILE A 16 29.76 -0.45 -16.71
CA ILE A 16 29.43 -1.79 -16.19
C ILE A 16 30.64 -2.73 -16.29
N ALA A 17 31.37 -2.70 -17.41
CA ALA A 17 32.56 -3.51 -17.60
C ALA A 17 33.69 -3.15 -16.61
N LYS A 18 33.91 -1.85 -16.36
CA LYS A 18 34.89 -1.37 -15.37
C LYS A 18 34.55 -1.83 -13.96
N LEU A 19 33.30 -1.67 -13.55
CA LEU A 19 32.84 -2.11 -12.22
C LEU A 19 32.97 -3.62 -12.02
N ALA A 20 32.66 -4.42 -13.05
CA ALA A 20 32.84 -5.87 -13.01
C ALA A 20 34.33 -6.27 -12.88
N ALA A 21 35.23 -5.54 -13.57
CA ALA A 21 36.68 -5.76 -13.48
C ALA A 21 37.25 -5.39 -12.10
N GLU A 22 36.68 -4.39 -11.43
CA GLU A 22 37.03 -3.99 -10.06
C GLU A 22 36.49 -4.94 -8.98
N GLY A 23 35.83 -6.04 -9.38
CA GLY A 23 35.36 -7.09 -8.47
C GLY A 23 34.03 -6.78 -7.79
N TYR A 24 33.34 -5.71 -8.20
CA TYR A 24 31.96 -5.47 -7.79
C TYR A 24 31.08 -6.56 -8.37
N ARG A 25 30.42 -7.32 -7.49
CA ARG A 25 29.42 -8.29 -7.91
C ARG A 25 28.10 -7.56 -8.11
N THR A 26 27.42 -7.89 -9.20
CA THR A 26 26.00 -7.56 -9.31
C THR A 26 25.28 -8.30 -8.19
N GLU A 27 24.88 -7.58 -7.13
CA GLU A 27 23.81 -8.09 -6.29
C GLU A 27 22.57 -8.13 -7.18
N LYS A 28 21.94 -9.31 -7.29
CA LYS A 28 20.56 -9.34 -7.75
C LYS A 28 19.79 -8.49 -6.75
N ILE A 29 19.43 -7.26 -7.14
CA ILE A 29 18.22 -6.66 -6.59
C ILE A 29 17.18 -7.76 -6.75
N SER A 30 16.57 -8.21 -5.66
CA SER A 30 15.60 -9.32 -5.63
C SER A 30 14.28 -8.95 -6.31
N GLY A 31 14.36 -8.26 -7.45
CA GLY A 31 13.32 -8.06 -8.43
C GLY A 31 13.48 -9.03 -9.61
N GLU A 32 14.06 -10.21 -9.38
CA GLU A 32 13.76 -11.33 -10.26
C GLU A 32 12.25 -11.58 -10.16
N ARG A 33 11.64 -11.57 -11.34
CA ARG A 33 10.24 -11.88 -11.66
C ARG A 33 9.90 -13.31 -11.23
N GLU A 34 9.99 -13.60 -9.93
CA GLU A 34 9.71 -14.88 -9.32
C GLU A 34 8.19 -15.10 -9.38
N SER A 35 7.74 -15.82 -10.40
CA SER A 35 6.40 -16.39 -10.54
C SER A 35 5.23 -15.40 -10.28
N LEU A 36 4.57 -14.97 -11.35
CA LEU A 36 3.38 -14.11 -11.34
C LEU A 36 2.12 -14.71 -10.61
N ARG A 37 2.29 -15.75 -9.79
CA ARG A 37 1.29 -16.30 -8.88
C ARG A 37 1.34 -15.55 -7.54
N GLU A 38 0.40 -14.62 -7.39
CA GLU A 38 -0.11 -14.18 -6.08
C GLU A 38 0.93 -13.73 -5.03
N PHE A 39 1.96 -12.97 -5.41
CA PHE A 39 2.74 -12.26 -4.40
C PHE A 39 1.82 -11.27 -3.67
N ILE A 40 1.75 -11.38 -2.35
CA ILE A 40 1.13 -10.38 -1.46
C ILE A 40 2.30 -9.83 -0.62
N PRO A 41 2.49 -8.49 -0.54
CA PRO A 41 3.55 -7.90 0.29
C PRO A 41 3.41 -8.36 1.74
N ASP A 42 4.51 -8.72 2.40
CA ASP A 42 4.47 -9.16 3.80
C ASP A 42 4.06 -8.02 4.77
N GLN A 43 3.84 -8.37 6.05
CA GLN A 43 3.38 -7.40 7.04
C GLN A 43 4.38 -6.26 7.26
N GLU A 44 5.68 -6.54 7.29
CA GLU A 44 6.71 -5.55 7.56
C GLU A 44 6.85 -4.55 6.41
N THR A 45 6.77 -5.04 5.18
CA THR A 45 6.71 -4.24 3.96
C THR A 45 5.51 -3.29 3.97
N LEU A 46 4.34 -3.79 4.36
CA LEU A 46 3.14 -2.95 4.49
C LEU A 46 3.27 -1.91 5.61
N VAL A 47 3.89 -2.26 6.74
CA VAL A 47 4.16 -1.30 7.81
C VAL A 47 5.06 -0.18 7.31
N ARG A 48 6.18 -0.50 6.66
CA ARG A 48 7.09 0.50 6.09
C ARG A 48 6.39 1.40 5.07
N PHE A 49 5.55 0.83 4.21
CA PHE A 49 4.75 1.60 3.27
C PHE A 49 3.80 2.56 3.96
N ILE A 50 3.06 2.12 4.98
CA ILE A 50 2.13 3.00 5.71
C ILE A 50 2.90 4.11 6.42
N LEU A 51 4.04 3.79 7.06
CA LEU A 51 4.85 4.77 7.79
C LEU A 51 5.51 5.81 6.87
N SER A 52 5.71 5.50 5.59
CA SER A 52 6.25 6.48 4.62
C SER A 52 5.21 7.49 4.15
N LYS A 53 3.92 7.27 4.43
CA LYS A 53 2.84 8.18 4.05
C LYS A 53 2.68 9.32 5.06
N PRO A 54 2.40 10.55 4.60
CA PRO A 54 2.00 11.64 5.48
C PRO A 54 0.84 11.21 6.38
N ASN A 55 0.99 11.40 7.70
CA ASN A 55 -0.01 11.03 8.71
C ASN A 55 -0.44 9.54 8.67
N PHE A 56 0.39 8.68 8.08
CA PHE A 56 0.10 7.26 7.84
C PHE A 56 -1.20 7.01 7.06
N GLU A 57 -1.68 8.03 6.34
CA GLU A 57 -2.92 7.94 5.57
C GLU A 57 -2.72 7.00 4.38
N HIS A 58 -3.62 6.03 4.24
CA HIS A 58 -3.56 5.07 3.13
C HIS A 58 -4.94 4.51 2.83
N ASN A 59 -5.10 3.98 1.62
CA ASN A 59 -6.27 3.17 1.25
C ASN A 59 -5.84 1.91 0.50
N LEU A 60 -6.75 0.93 0.39
CA LEU A 60 -6.43 -0.35 -0.23
C LEU A 60 -6.05 -0.23 -1.71
N PHE A 61 -6.67 0.70 -2.44
CA PHE A 61 -6.42 0.86 -3.87
C PHE A 61 -5.04 1.44 -4.12
N GLU A 62 -4.64 2.44 -3.36
CA GLU A 62 -3.28 3.01 -3.42
C GLU A 62 -2.22 1.94 -3.09
N VAL A 63 -2.45 1.13 -2.06
CA VAL A 63 -1.55 0.02 -1.71
C VAL A 63 -1.48 -0.98 -2.86
N ALA A 64 -2.63 -1.35 -3.43
CA ALA A 64 -2.68 -2.28 -4.56
C ALA A 64 -1.99 -1.73 -5.82
N GLU A 65 -2.21 -0.46 -6.16
CA GLU A 65 -1.52 0.20 -7.27
C GLU A 65 -0.01 0.22 -7.06
N HIS A 66 0.45 0.52 -5.84
CA HIS A 66 1.88 0.54 -5.54
C HIS A 66 2.54 -0.83 -5.69
N PHE A 67 1.93 -1.90 -5.15
CA PHE A 67 2.57 -3.22 -5.11
C PHE A 67 2.21 -4.13 -6.29
N PHE A 68 1.08 -3.92 -6.94
CA PHE A 68 0.61 -4.75 -8.06
C PHE A 68 0.57 -4.00 -9.39
N GLY A 69 0.86 -2.70 -9.41
CA GLY A 69 0.80 -1.86 -10.61
C GLY A 69 -0.62 -1.60 -11.11
N ARG A 70 -1.65 -2.06 -10.38
CA ARG A 70 -3.06 -1.89 -10.74
C ARG A 70 -3.97 -2.00 -9.53
N ARG A 71 -5.16 -1.42 -9.64
CA ARG A 71 -6.25 -1.65 -8.68
C ARG A 71 -6.73 -3.10 -8.76
N ILE A 72 -7.25 -3.58 -7.64
CA ILE A 72 -7.85 -4.91 -7.48
C ILE A 72 -9.25 -4.76 -6.90
N THR A 73 -10.15 -5.67 -7.25
CA THR A 73 -11.56 -5.65 -6.83
C THR A 73 -11.86 -6.70 -5.76
N SER A 74 -12.85 -6.43 -4.92
CA SER A 74 -13.32 -7.36 -3.89
C SER A 74 -14.11 -8.56 -4.45
N SER A 75 -14.47 -8.49 -5.73
CA SER A 75 -15.20 -9.51 -6.47
C SER A 75 -14.41 -9.97 -7.70
N GLY A 76 -14.80 -11.13 -8.24
CA GLY A 76 -14.20 -11.69 -9.45
C GLY A 76 -12.81 -12.29 -9.23
N LEU A 77 -11.99 -12.25 -10.28
CA LEU A 77 -10.66 -12.90 -10.32
C LEU A 77 -9.70 -12.38 -9.24
N ASP A 78 -9.88 -11.14 -8.79
CA ASP A 78 -9.02 -10.52 -7.78
C ASP A 78 -9.48 -10.73 -6.33
N ALA A 79 -10.66 -11.30 -6.11
CA ALA A 79 -11.27 -11.36 -4.78
C ALA A 79 -10.35 -12.00 -3.72
N ARG A 80 -9.65 -13.08 -4.10
CA ARG A 80 -8.68 -13.75 -3.21
C ARG A 80 -7.52 -12.82 -2.84
N ARG A 81 -6.95 -12.13 -3.81
CA ARG A 81 -5.83 -11.18 -3.64
C ARG A 81 -6.26 -9.97 -2.81
N TYR A 82 -7.42 -9.42 -3.12
CA TYR A 82 -8.05 -8.33 -2.37
C TYR A 82 -8.18 -8.69 -0.89
N ASN A 83 -8.80 -9.85 -0.60
CA ASN A 83 -9.03 -10.29 0.77
C ASN A 83 -7.72 -10.58 1.51
N ALA A 84 -6.73 -11.15 0.83
CA ALA A 84 -5.41 -11.41 1.41
C ALA A 84 -4.68 -10.12 1.77
N LEU A 85 -4.65 -9.13 0.86
CA LEU A 85 -4.05 -7.83 1.11
C LEU A 85 -4.78 -7.09 2.24
N TYR A 86 -6.12 -7.08 2.21
CA TYR A 86 -6.93 -6.42 3.24
C TYR A 86 -6.64 -6.95 4.65
N ARG A 87 -6.63 -8.27 4.83
CA ARG A 87 -6.33 -8.91 6.12
C ARG A 87 -4.92 -8.60 6.61
N ARG A 88 -3.96 -8.50 5.68
CA ARG A 88 -2.57 -8.22 6.04
C ARG A 88 -2.34 -6.76 6.39
N LEU A 89 -3.00 -5.84 5.68
CA LEU A 89 -3.07 -4.43 6.03
C LEU A 89 -3.70 -4.21 7.41
N GLU A 90 -4.74 -4.97 7.75
CA GLU A 90 -5.33 -4.92 9.09
C GLU A 90 -4.30 -5.29 10.18
N ARG A 91 -3.50 -6.34 9.95
CA ARG A 91 -2.41 -6.71 10.87
C ARG A 91 -1.30 -5.65 10.93
N ALA A 92 -0.95 -5.05 9.80
CA ALA A 92 0.01 -3.96 9.73
C ALA A 92 -0.47 -2.74 10.54
N ARG A 93 -1.73 -2.34 10.39
CA ARG A 93 -2.36 -1.28 11.17
C ARG A 93 -2.31 -1.58 12.67
N LYS A 94 -2.78 -2.76 13.11
CA LYS A 94 -2.73 -3.17 14.53
C LYS A 94 -1.31 -3.12 15.11
N LYS A 95 -0.30 -3.48 14.33
CA LYS A 95 1.11 -3.34 14.73
C LYS A 95 1.50 -1.87 14.92
N ILE A 96 1.17 -1.00 13.97
CA ILE A 96 1.44 0.44 14.08
C ILE A 96 0.70 1.06 15.27
N GLU A 97 -0.57 0.72 15.50
CA GLU A 97 -1.36 1.18 16.64
C GLU A 97 -0.69 0.89 17.98
N ARG A 98 -0.21 -0.35 18.14
CA ARG A 98 0.53 -0.78 19.32
C ARG A 98 1.88 -0.07 19.44
N ASP A 99 2.63 0.03 18.34
CA ASP A 99 4.01 0.51 18.37
C ASP A 99 4.08 2.06 18.52
N TYR A 100 3.06 2.80 18.05
CA TYR A 100 3.03 4.28 18.05
C TYR A 100 2.02 4.91 19.02
N GLY A 101 1.19 4.10 19.71
CA GLY A 101 0.24 4.58 20.71
C GLY A 101 -0.90 5.41 20.10
N GLY A 102 -1.70 4.79 19.24
CA GLY A 102 -2.83 5.41 18.55
C GLY A 102 -3.82 4.39 17.98
N HIS A 103 -4.71 4.85 17.11
CA HIS A 103 -5.66 3.99 16.39
C HIS A 103 -5.88 4.50 14.95
N PHE A 104 -6.26 3.61 14.04
CA PHE A 104 -6.71 4.00 12.71
C PHE A 104 -8.23 4.20 12.67
N GLU A 105 -8.65 5.38 12.21
CA GLU A 105 -10.03 5.65 11.84
C GLU A 105 -10.26 5.32 10.35
N ALA A 106 -11.41 4.73 10.03
CA ALA A 106 -11.77 4.41 8.65
C ALA A 106 -12.88 5.37 8.17
N VAL A 107 -12.54 6.22 7.21
CA VAL A 107 -13.46 7.19 6.61
C VAL A 107 -13.82 6.74 5.19
N TRP A 108 -15.11 6.81 4.85
CA TRP A 108 -15.54 6.57 3.48
C TRP A 108 -15.23 7.77 2.59
N ALA A 109 -14.52 7.52 1.50
CA ALA A 109 -14.24 8.49 0.45
C ALA A 109 -14.88 8.05 -0.86
N ARG A 110 -15.22 9.03 -1.70
CA ARG A 110 -15.78 8.80 -3.03
C ARG A 110 -14.69 9.00 -4.08
N GLY A 111 -14.47 7.99 -4.92
CA GLY A 111 -13.54 8.03 -6.03
C GLY A 111 -14.10 8.82 -7.22
N ARG A 112 -13.22 9.11 -8.18
CA ARG A 112 -13.58 9.87 -9.40
C ARG A 112 -14.63 9.15 -10.25
N GLY A 113 -14.72 7.82 -10.18
CA GLY A 113 -15.73 7.02 -10.87
C GLY A 113 -17.00 6.77 -10.05
N GLY A 114 -17.15 7.44 -8.89
CA GLY A 114 -18.28 7.26 -7.99
C GLY A 114 -18.16 6.06 -7.05
N GLU A 115 -17.07 5.30 -7.11
CA GLU A 115 -16.82 4.18 -6.21
C GLU A 115 -16.58 4.65 -4.77
N LEU A 116 -17.15 3.95 -3.77
CA LEU A 116 -16.88 4.21 -2.36
C LEU A 116 -15.72 3.33 -1.88
N TYR A 117 -14.78 3.92 -1.16
CA TYR A 117 -13.67 3.19 -0.55
C TYR A 117 -13.29 3.76 0.81
N LYS A 118 -12.65 2.91 1.63
CA LYS A 118 -12.17 3.31 2.95
C LYS A 118 -10.77 3.91 2.86
N VAL A 119 -10.61 5.11 3.39
CA VAL A 119 -9.33 5.73 3.70
C VAL A 119 -9.08 5.54 5.19
N PHE A 120 -7.89 5.07 5.54
CA PHE A 120 -7.47 4.87 6.91
C PHE A 120 -6.55 6.00 7.34
N ARG A 121 -6.86 6.64 8.47
CA ARG A 121 -6.09 7.76 9.04
C ARG A 121 -5.64 7.42 10.43
N PHE A 122 -4.37 7.66 10.74
CA PHE A 122 -3.85 7.39 12.08
C PHE A 122 -4.12 8.57 13.01
N ILE A 123 -4.72 8.29 14.16
CA ILE A 123 -4.99 9.25 15.22
C ILE A 123 -4.16 8.84 16.44
N ARG A 124 -3.30 9.76 16.89
CA ARG A 124 -2.46 9.56 18.07
C ARG A 124 -3.29 9.69 19.34
N GLY A 125 -3.05 8.82 20.33
CA GLY A 125 -3.80 8.79 21.59
C GLY A 125 -4.86 7.69 21.66
N ARG A 126 -5.60 7.63 22.78
CA ARG A 126 -6.59 6.56 23.00
C ARG A 126 -7.71 6.61 21.94
N PRO A 127 -8.21 5.45 21.48
CA PRO A 127 -9.41 5.40 20.66
C PRO A 127 -10.58 6.06 21.42
N PRO A 128 -11.47 6.78 20.73
CA PRO A 128 -12.74 7.18 21.32
C PRO A 128 -13.44 5.91 21.79
N GLN A 129 -13.72 5.82 23.08
CA GLN A 129 -14.55 4.76 23.64
C GLN A 129 -15.94 4.89 23.02
N ASN A 130 -16.33 3.93 22.19
CA ASN A 130 -17.69 3.72 21.67
C ASN A 130 -18.43 4.98 21.18
N LEU A 131 -18.23 5.35 19.92
CA LEU A 131 -19.33 5.93 19.15
C LEU A 131 -20.16 4.77 18.59
N GLU A 132 -21.06 4.24 19.41
CA GLU A 132 -22.26 3.62 18.87
C GLU A 132 -22.93 4.68 17.99
N THR A 133 -22.74 4.60 16.68
CA THR A 133 -23.63 5.28 15.75
C THR A 133 -25.04 4.80 16.09
N PRO A 134 -25.97 5.67 16.51
CA PRO A 134 -27.35 5.27 16.58
C PRO A 134 -27.75 4.89 15.16
N LEU A 135 -28.16 3.64 14.98
CA LEU A 135 -29.00 3.28 13.84
C LEU A 135 -30.23 4.19 13.94
N VAL A 136 -30.35 5.14 13.01
CA VAL A 136 -31.57 5.92 12.84
C VAL A 136 -32.65 4.93 12.47
N ASN A 137 -33.40 4.46 13.48
CA ASN A 137 -34.67 3.79 13.26
C ASN A 137 -35.60 4.84 12.67
N GLY A 138 -35.90 4.68 11.39
CA GLY A 138 -36.94 5.44 10.71
C GLY A 138 -38.30 4.99 11.21
N ASP A 139 -38.66 5.44 12.41
CA ASP A 139 -40.06 5.50 12.83
C ASP A 139 -40.58 6.91 12.60
N GLY A 140 -41.41 7.03 11.57
CA GLY A 140 -42.14 8.23 11.20
C GLY A 140 -43.40 7.85 10.45
N ILE A 141 -44.44 7.54 11.23
CA ILE A 141 -45.83 7.34 10.80
C ILE A 141 -46.33 8.56 10.01
N LEU A 142 -46.93 8.30 8.84
CA LEU A 142 -48.21 8.85 8.40
C LEU A 142 -48.96 7.78 7.59
#